data_AF-A0A7C1FTH1-F1
#
_entry.id   AF-A0A7C1FTH1-F1
#
_cell.length_a   1.000
_cell.length_b   1.000
_cell.length_c   1.000
_cell.angle_alpha   90.00
_cell.angle_beta   90.00
_cell.angle_gamma   90.00
#
_symmetry.space_group_name_H-M   'P 1'
#
loop_
_entity.id
_entity.type
_entity.pdbx_description
1 polymer ?
#
loop_
_entity_poly.entity_id
_entity_poly.type
_entity_poly.pdbx_seq_one_letter_code
_entity_poly.pdbx_strand_id
1 'polypeptide(L)'
;MQFWRRGEPFVWASGGALALALSLTVAMLLVVLVNGAAVFWPWPLVEVRLEDGRRLLAIEVDRQRDPQADRERIKFKVANKEYGPDFVWVDDEQVAEISYPPDAFVLERMAFLNYHGYLKQLDVPTLNVVLEGAPVEQLAAAITAAQQRVKAEVQPILAEQAALDRRLKQQIEAQMLKVRYQRRKLMAAGPAVDQAKVVQLNQRMEELEAQRKQLLEQSDRLSAERQRAENDIRSNVAVFVDSVGREKSMPLVDIVRGYCPTQMSLTQKFWFYVVKVWELIWTDPRESIRTAGRSLPSSAPGWRVR
;
A
#
# COMPACT_ATOMS: atom_id res chain seq x y z
N MET A 1 16.01 33.03 56.01
CA MET A 1 15.18 31.82 55.83
C MET A 1 13.86 32.08 55.07
N GLN A 2 13.81 32.99 54.09
CA GLN A 2 12.58 33.25 53.31
C GLN A 2 12.50 32.46 51.99
N PHE A 3 13.65 32.01 51.44
CA PHE A 3 13.74 31.22 50.20
C PHE A 3 13.00 29.87 50.28
N TRP A 4 13.14 29.15 51.40
CA TRP A 4 12.47 27.86 51.62
C TRP A 4 10.98 27.98 51.93
N ARG A 5 10.51 29.13 52.42
CA ARG A 5 9.09 29.35 52.79
C ARG A 5 8.23 29.85 51.62
N ARG A 6 8.83 30.36 50.54
CA ARG A 6 8.11 30.90 49.36
C ARG A 6 7.84 29.89 48.25
N GLY A 7 8.32 28.65 48.37
CA GLY A 7 8.12 27.63 47.35
C GLY A 7 8.99 27.78 46.09
N GLU A 8 9.81 28.83 46.00
CA GLU A 8 10.74 29.09 44.89
C GLU A 8 11.63 27.86 44.56
N PRO A 9 12.22 27.12 45.52
CA PRO A 9 13.00 25.91 45.22
C PRO A 9 12.20 24.80 44.54
N PHE A 10 10.92 24.65 44.89
CA PHE A 10 10.03 23.64 44.31
C PHE A 10 9.62 24.01 42.87
N VAL A 11 9.52 25.31 42.56
CA VAL A 11 9.30 25.81 41.19
C VAL A 11 10.53 25.53 40.32
N TRP A 12 11.74 25.81 40.81
CA TRP A 12 12.98 25.49 40.09
C TRP A 12 13.19 23.98 39.94
N ALA A 13 12.87 23.18 40.97
CA ALA A 13 12.97 21.73 40.90
C ALA A 13 11.96 21.12 39.90
N SER A 14 10.72 21.60 39.87
CA SER A 14 9.72 21.16 38.90
C SER A 14 10.06 21.61 37.47
N GLY A 15 10.55 22.84 37.30
CA GLY A 15 11.06 23.32 36.01
C GLY A 15 12.28 22.52 35.52
N GLY A 16 13.22 22.20 36.41
CA GLY A 16 14.38 21.36 36.11
C GLY A 16 13.99 19.92 35.79
N ALA A 17 13.04 19.33 36.53
CA ALA A 17 12.51 18.00 36.26
C ALA A 17 11.77 17.94 34.91
N LEU A 18 10.98 18.98 34.57
CA LEU A 18 10.31 19.09 33.27
C LEU A 18 11.33 19.22 32.13
N ALA A 19 12.34 20.08 32.28
CA ALA A 19 13.39 20.23 31.28
C ALA A 19 14.18 18.93 31.06
N LEU A 20 14.49 18.20 32.15
CA LEU A 20 15.13 16.90 32.07
C LEU A 20 14.23 15.87 31.36
N ALA A 21 12.94 15.81 31.70
CA ALA A 21 11.99 14.89 31.07
C ALA A 21 11.84 15.17 29.56
N LEU A 22 11.76 16.44 29.16
CA LEU A 22 11.73 16.84 27.75
C LEU A 22 13.04 16.50 27.04
N SER A 23 14.19 16.74 27.68
CA SER A 23 15.51 16.38 27.14
C SER A 23 15.65 14.87 26.92
N LEU A 24 15.23 14.06 27.90
CA LEU A 24 15.21 12.59 27.77
C LEU A 24 14.29 12.13 26.65
N THR A 25 13.12 12.76 26.50
CA THR A 25 12.19 12.46 25.41
C THR A 25 12.82 12.75 24.05
N VAL A 26 13.46 13.92 23.89
CA VAL A 26 14.17 14.29 22.66
C VAL A 26 15.34 13.34 22.39
N ALA A 27 16.12 12.97 23.42
CA ALA A 27 17.22 12.03 23.29
C ALA A 27 16.73 10.65 22.84
N MET A 28 15.63 10.15 23.42
CA MET A 28 15.02 8.89 23.01
C MET A 28 14.53 8.94 21.56
N LEU A 29 13.83 10.01 21.17
CA LEU A 29 13.39 10.21 19.78
C LEU A 29 14.58 10.25 18.82
N LEU A 30 15.68 10.89 19.21
CA LEU A 30 16.90 10.96 18.40
C LEU A 30 17.54 9.58 18.23
N VAL A 31 17.63 8.77 19.29
CA VAL A 31 18.12 7.38 19.20
C VAL A 31 17.24 6.55 18.26
N VAL A 32 15.92 6.67 18.36
CA VAL A 32 14.98 5.97 17.46
C VAL A 32 15.15 6.43 16.02
N LEU A 33 15.30 7.74 15.78
CA LEU A 33 15.51 8.30 14.44
C LEU A 33 16.83 7.85 13.83
N VAL A 34 17.93 7.85 14.59
CA VAL A 34 19.26 7.41 14.11
C VAL A 34 19.27 5.91 13.81
N ASN A 35 18.69 5.10 14.69
CA ASN A 35 18.61 3.65 14.47
C ASN A 35 17.63 3.30 13.34
N GLY A 36 16.55 4.05 13.18
CA GLY A 36 15.61 3.93 12.07
C GLY A 36 16.17 4.47 10.75
N ALA A 37 17.18 5.34 10.79
CA ALA A 37 17.72 6.00 9.61
C ALA A 37 18.28 5.01 8.58
N ALA A 38 18.97 3.98 9.08
CA ALA A 38 19.57 2.93 8.26
C ALA A 38 18.53 2.13 7.44
N VAL A 39 17.28 2.05 7.92
CA VAL A 39 16.20 1.26 7.28
C VAL A 39 15.67 1.93 6.02
N PHE A 40 15.55 3.27 6.03
CA PHE A 40 15.00 4.04 4.91
C PHE A 40 16.07 4.64 4.00
N TRP A 41 17.35 4.50 4.36
CA TRP A 41 18.44 5.02 3.56
C TRP A 41 18.50 4.30 2.19
N PRO A 42 18.57 5.03 1.06
CA PRO A 42 18.66 4.43 -0.27
C PRO A 42 20.08 3.93 -0.53
N TRP A 43 20.39 2.78 0.05
CA TRP A 43 21.63 2.05 -0.17
C TRP A 43 21.82 1.72 -1.66
N PRO A 44 23.07 1.81 -2.17
CA PRO A 44 23.36 1.50 -3.56
C PRO A 44 22.94 0.08 -3.91
N LEU A 45 22.39 -0.08 -5.11
CA LEU A 45 22.08 -1.39 -5.66
C LEU A 45 23.35 -1.94 -6.33
N VAL A 46 23.72 -3.17 -5.99
CA VAL A 46 24.90 -3.87 -6.50
C VAL A 46 24.50 -5.06 -7.35
N GLU A 47 25.23 -5.27 -8.45
CA GLU A 47 25.18 -6.53 -9.20
C GLU A 47 26.36 -7.39 -8.76
N VAL A 48 26.03 -8.52 -8.13
CA VAL A 48 26.98 -9.49 -7.57
C VAL A 48 27.03 -10.69 -8.50
N ARG A 49 28.21 -10.96 -9.04
CA ARG A 49 28.50 -12.18 -9.79
C ARG A 49 29.16 -13.19 -8.87
N LEU A 50 28.57 -14.38 -8.78
CA LEU A 50 29.13 -15.48 -8.00
C LEU A 50 30.05 -16.35 -8.87
N GLU A 51 30.97 -17.06 -8.23
CA GLU A 51 31.87 -18.00 -8.91
C GLU A 51 31.13 -19.11 -9.67
N ASP A 52 29.96 -19.52 -9.19
CA ASP A 52 29.09 -20.51 -9.84
C ASP A 52 28.30 -19.96 -11.05
N GLY A 53 28.52 -18.69 -11.40
CA GLY A 53 27.90 -18.02 -12.53
C GLY A 53 26.54 -17.38 -12.24
N ARG A 54 25.98 -17.54 -11.04
CA ARG A 54 24.75 -16.83 -10.64
C ARG A 54 25.01 -15.32 -10.56
N ARG A 55 23.96 -14.53 -10.83
CA ARG A 55 23.95 -13.08 -10.72
C ARG A 55 22.83 -12.60 -9.83
N LEU A 56 23.16 -11.75 -8.88
CA LEU A 56 22.21 -11.15 -7.94
C LEU A 56 22.23 -9.63 -8.14
N LEU A 57 21.05 -9.03 -8.29
CA LEU A 57 20.89 -7.59 -8.18
C LEU A 57 20.28 -7.26 -6.82
N ALA A 58 21.10 -6.72 -5.92
CA ALA A 58 20.78 -6.70 -4.51
C ALA A 58 21.34 -5.49 -3.77
N ILE A 59 20.86 -5.25 -2.56
CA ILE A 59 21.43 -4.29 -1.63
C ILE A 59 22.25 -5.06 -0.61
N GLU A 60 23.51 -4.69 -0.40
CA GLU A 60 24.30 -5.20 0.72
C GLU A 60 23.73 -4.65 2.03
N VAL A 61 23.28 -5.55 2.92
CA VAL A 61 22.61 -5.18 4.18
C VAL A 61 23.55 -5.33 5.36
N ASP A 62 24.38 -6.36 5.33
CA ASP A 62 25.22 -6.73 6.46
C ASP A 62 26.40 -7.58 6.00
N ARG A 63 27.51 -7.51 6.73
CA ARG A 63 28.69 -8.35 6.53
C ARG A 63 29.16 -8.83 7.89
N GLN A 64 29.17 -10.16 8.07
CA GLN A 64 29.48 -10.80 9.35
C GLN A 64 30.56 -11.87 9.16
N ARG A 65 31.47 -11.96 10.12
CA ARG A 65 32.41 -13.09 10.21
C ARG A 65 31.75 -14.22 11.00
N ASP A 66 31.61 -15.38 10.38
CA ASP A 66 31.12 -16.60 11.00
C ASP A 66 32.17 -17.11 12.01
N PRO A 67 31.89 -17.09 13.33
CA PRO A 67 32.85 -17.50 14.34
C PRO A 67 33.18 -19.00 14.31
N GLN A 68 32.32 -19.82 13.69
CA GLN A 68 32.50 -21.28 13.64
C GLN A 68 33.26 -21.72 12.39
N ALA A 69 33.02 -21.06 11.26
CA ALA A 69 33.65 -21.39 9.98
C ALA A 69 34.91 -20.55 9.68
N ASP A 70 35.17 -19.50 10.47
CA ASP A 70 36.18 -18.45 10.22
C ASP A 70 36.09 -17.84 8.82
N ARG A 71 34.86 -17.63 8.34
CA ARG A 71 34.56 -17.09 6.99
C ARG A 71 33.72 -15.84 7.07
N GLU A 72 33.95 -14.89 6.17
CA GLU A 72 33.05 -13.74 6.02
C GLU A 72 31.83 -14.12 5.18
N ARG A 73 30.65 -13.68 5.62
CA ARG A 73 29.38 -13.86 4.94
C ARG A 73 28.71 -12.51 4.75
N ILE A 74 28.24 -12.26 3.55
CA ILE A 74 27.53 -11.04 3.19
C ILE A 74 26.03 -11.35 3.07
N LYS A 75 25.20 -10.52 3.68
CA LYS A 75 23.74 -10.58 3.54
C LYS A 75 23.31 -9.61 2.45
N PHE A 76 22.78 -10.16 1.37
CA PHE A 76 22.20 -9.40 0.27
C PHE A 76 20.68 -9.41 0.37
N LYS A 77 20.05 -8.24 0.20
CA LYS A 77 18.61 -8.11 -0.03
C LYS A 77 18.34 -8.12 -1.52
N VAL A 78 17.80 -9.23 -2.02
CA VAL A 78 17.53 -9.46 -3.45
C VAL A 78 16.13 -8.96 -3.86
N ALA A 79 15.25 -8.68 -2.89
CA ALA A 79 13.86 -8.27 -3.14
C ALA A 79 13.08 -9.37 -3.88
N ASN A 80 12.56 -9.09 -5.09
CA ASN A 80 11.97 -10.00 -6.08
C ASN A 80 11.31 -11.27 -5.49
N LYS A 81 10.45 -11.07 -4.48
CA LYS A 81 9.91 -12.15 -3.62
C LYS A 81 9.08 -13.17 -4.41
N GLU A 82 8.61 -12.81 -5.60
CA GLU A 82 7.92 -13.74 -6.50
C GLU A 82 8.81 -14.89 -7.01
N TYR A 83 10.13 -14.72 -6.98
CA TYR A 83 11.08 -15.65 -7.56
C TYR A 83 12.02 -16.31 -6.55
N GLY A 84 11.92 -15.95 -5.27
CA GLY A 84 12.82 -16.46 -4.25
C GLY A 84 12.73 -15.72 -2.92
N PRO A 85 13.71 -15.95 -2.03
CA PRO A 85 13.79 -15.27 -0.75
C PRO A 85 14.17 -13.79 -0.92
N ASP A 86 13.65 -12.94 -0.02
CA ASP A 86 13.96 -11.49 0.01
C ASP A 86 15.42 -11.22 0.40
N PHE A 87 16.05 -12.18 1.11
CA PHE A 87 17.45 -12.11 1.56
C PHE A 87 18.21 -13.39 1.25
N VAL A 88 19.47 -13.25 0.87
CA VAL A 88 20.40 -14.35 0.61
C VAL A 88 21.71 -14.07 1.35
N TRP A 89 22.22 -15.07 2.05
CA TRP A 89 23.59 -15.06 2.58
C TRP A 89 24.52 -15.69 1.56
N VAL A 90 25.61 -15.01 1.26
CA VAL A 90 26.66 -15.47 0.34
C VAL A 90 27.98 -15.40 1.10
N ASP A 91 28.78 -16.46 1.00
CA ASP A 91 30.13 -16.44 1.57
C ASP A 91 31.01 -15.53 0.70
N ASP A 92 31.82 -14.65 1.31
CA ASP A 92 32.62 -13.64 0.59
C ASP A 92 33.53 -14.28 -0.47
N GLU A 93 34.05 -15.49 -0.18
CA GLU A 93 34.85 -16.30 -1.10
C GLU A 93 34.11 -16.71 -2.39
N GLN A 94 32.77 -16.80 -2.35
CA GLN A 94 31.96 -17.15 -3.53
C GLN A 94 31.68 -15.94 -4.42
N VAL A 95 32.04 -14.73 -4.00
CA VAL A 95 31.82 -13.50 -4.75
C VAL A 95 32.97 -13.30 -5.73
N ALA A 96 32.68 -13.47 -7.02
CA ALA A 96 33.66 -13.24 -8.07
C ALA A 96 33.82 -11.74 -8.38
N GLU A 97 32.70 -10.99 -8.39
CA GLU A 97 32.70 -9.57 -8.73
C GLU A 97 31.49 -8.84 -8.12
N ILE A 98 31.70 -7.61 -7.65
CA ILE A 98 30.63 -6.69 -7.24
C ILE A 98 30.75 -5.44 -8.11
N SER A 99 29.66 -5.09 -8.79
CA SER A 99 29.55 -3.89 -9.61
C SER A 99 28.38 -3.01 -9.16
N TYR A 100 28.44 -1.72 -9.48
CA TYR A 100 27.46 -0.71 -9.07
C TYR A 100 26.74 -0.15 -10.30
N PRO A 101 25.77 -0.88 -10.87
CA PRO A 101 25.09 -0.46 -12.09
C PRO A 101 24.32 0.85 -11.84
N PRO A 102 24.60 1.94 -12.60
CA PRO A 102 23.91 3.21 -12.38
C PRO A 102 22.43 3.10 -12.77
N ASP A 103 22.10 2.37 -13.80
CA ASP A 103 20.76 2.23 -14.40
C ASP A 103 19.85 1.21 -13.69
N ALA A 104 20.32 0.59 -12.60
CA ALA A 104 19.52 -0.36 -11.85
C ALA A 104 18.49 0.34 -10.94
N PHE A 105 17.25 -0.11 -11.02
CA PHE A 105 16.12 0.43 -10.29
C PHE A 105 15.78 -0.38 -9.05
N VAL A 106 15.41 0.33 -7.99
CA VAL A 106 14.57 -0.17 -6.91
C VAL A 106 13.17 0.35 -7.12
N LEU A 107 12.22 -0.55 -7.28
CA LEU A 107 10.80 -0.24 -7.36
C LEU A 107 10.12 -0.61 -6.05
N GLU A 108 9.36 0.31 -5.50
CA GLU A 108 8.42 0.00 -4.42
C GLU A 108 7.05 -0.25 -5.02
N ARG A 109 6.45 -1.38 -4.69
CA ARG A 109 5.17 -1.80 -5.24
C ARG A 109 4.15 -2.03 -4.15
N MET A 110 2.88 -1.96 -4.52
CA MET A 110 1.78 -2.26 -3.60
C MET A 110 1.79 -3.74 -3.16
N ALA A 111 2.12 -4.64 -4.08
CA ALA A 111 2.27 -6.08 -3.82
C ALA A 111 3.75 -6.47 -3.80
N PHE A 112 4.11 -7.46 -2.96
CA PHE A 112 5.45 -8.06 -2.88
C PHE A 112 6.60 -7.08 -2.55
N LEU A 113 6.30 -5.91 -2.00
CA LEU A 113 7.28 -4.89 -1.57
C LEU A 113 8.20 -4.42 -2.70
N ASN A 114 9.51 -4.63 -2.56
CA ASN A 114 10.49 -4.10 -3.49
C ASN A 114 10.64 -5.02 -4.71
N TYR A 115 11.06 -4.43 -5.82
CA TYR A 115 11.56 -5.14 -6.99
C TYR A 115 12.86 -4.48 -7.46
N HIS A 116 13.86 -5.28 -7.78
CA HIS A 116 15.14 -4.85 -8.32
C HIS A 116 15.25 -5.31 -9.78
N GLY A 117 15.61 -4.38 -10.68
CA GLY A 117 15.82 -4.69 -12.08
C GLY A 117 16.16 -3.46 -12.91
N TYR A 118 16.22 -3.63 -14.22
CA TYR A 118 16.52 -2.59 -15.19
C TYR A 118 15.25 -2.24 -15.96
N LEU A 119 14.98 -0.95 -16.13
CA LEU A 119 13.84 -0.50 -16.93
C LEU A 119 14.15 -0.77 -18.41
N LYS A 120 13.35 -1.64 -19.03
CA LYS A 120 13.48 -1.97 -20.46
C LYS A 120 12.57 -1.09 -21.32
N GLN A 121 11.32 -0.92 -20.90
CA GLN A 121 10.31 -0.23 -21.72
C GLN A 121 9.20 0.37 -20.85
N LEU A 122 8.64 1.49 -21.33
CA LEU A 122 7.43 2.10 -20.79
C LEU A 122 6.35 2.08 -21.87
N ASP A 123 5.26 1.36 -21.60
CA ASP A 123 4.10 1.28 -22.46
C ASP A 123 2.94 2.03 -21.81
N VAL A 124 2.65 3.23 -22.32
CA VAL A 124 1.64 4.13 -21.74
C VAL A 124 0.53 4.48 -22.74
N PRO A 125 -0.15 3.47 -23.34
CA PRO A 125 -1.08 3.68 -24.45
C PRO A 125 -2.26 4.60 -24.12
N THR A 126 -2.63 4.73 -22.85
CA THR A 126 -3.81 5.50 -22.43
C THR A 126 -3.45 6.66 -21.50
N LEU A 127 -2.17 6.91 -21.21
CA LEU A 127 -1.76 8.11 -20.47
C LEU A 127 -1.43 9.25 -21.43
N ASN A 128 -2.00 10.41 -21.16
CA ASN A 128 -1.55 11.65 -21.78
C ASN A 128 -0.36 12.21 -20.98
N VAL A 129 0.83 11.67 -21.22
CA VAL A 129 2.06 12.06 -20.54
C VAL A 129 3.21 12.15 -21.55
N VAL A 130 4.02 13.19 -21.42
CA VAL A 130 5.25 13.33 -22.21
C VAL A 130 6.39 12.68 -21.44
N LEU A 131 7.05 11.70 -22.06
CA LEU A 131 8.19 10.99 -21.48
C LEU A 131 9.49 11.63 -21.97
N GLU A 132 9.93 12.67 -21.27
CA GLU A 132 11.19 13.38 -21.52
C GLU A 132 12.18 13.17 -20.37
N GLY A 133 13.46 13.36 -20.65
CA GLY A 133 14.52 13.29 -19.63
C GLY A 133 15.06 11.89 -19.38
N ALA A 134 15.65 11.67 -18.20
CA ALA A 134 16.28 10.41 -17.83
C ALA A 134 15.24 9.31 -17.57
N PRO A 135 15.57 8.00 -17.71
CA PRO A 135 14.62 6.91 -17.46
C PRO A 135 13.90 6.97 -16.11
N VAL A 136 14.59 7.46 -15.06
CA VAL A 136 14.00 7.65 -13.72
C VAL A 136 12.92 8.75 -13.70
N GLU A 137 13.13 9.83 -14.46
CA GLU A 137 12.18 10.94 -14.58
C GLU A 137 10.97 10.53 -15.40
N GLN A 138 11.20 9.82 -16.52
CA GLN A 138 10.14 9.26 -17.36
C GLN A 138 9.24 8.29 -16.56
N LEU A 139 9.84 7.36 -15.82
CA LEU A 139 9.09 6.43 -14.98
C LEU A 139 8.30 7.17 -13.88
N ALA A 140 8.91 8.15 -13.21
CA ALA A 140 8.24 8.94 -12.18
C ALA A 140 7.05 9.74 -12.74
N ALA A 141 7.20 10.34 -13.93
CA ALA A 141 6.12 11.05 -14.62
C ALA A 141 4.99 10.09 -15.01
N ALA A 142 5.31 8.92 -15.55
CA ALA A 142 4.32 7.91 -15.94
C ALA A 142 3.53 7.38 -14.73
N ILE A 143 4.21 7.06 -13.62
CA ILE A 143 3.56 6.65 -12.36
C ILE A 143 2.64 7.76 -11.84
N THR A 144 3.12 9.01 -11.83
CA THR A 144 2.34 10.16 -11.34
C THR A 144 1.09 10.38 -12.20
N ALA A 145 1.21 10.28 -13.52
CA ALA A 145 0.07 10.39 -14.44
C ALA A 145 -0.96 9.27 -14.22
N ALA A 146 -0.51 8.03 -14.03
CA ALA A 146 -1.41 6.91 -13.70
C ALA A 146 -2.16 7.15 -12.37
N GLN A 147 -1.45 7.58 -11.32
CA GLN A 147 -2.05 7.88 -10.02
C GLN A 147 -3.04 9.06 -10.08
N GLN A 148 -2.76 10.08 -10.89
CA GLN A 148 -3.68 11.19 -11.13
C GLN A 148 -4.95 10.74 -11.85
N ARG A 149 -4.85 9.86 -12.86
CA ARG A 149 -6.03 9.28 -13.52
C ARG A 149 -6.89 8.46 -12.56
N VAL A 150 -6.29 7.64 -11.68
CA VAL A 150 -7.06 6.93 -10.63
C VAL A 150 -7.83 7.91 -9.75
N LYS A 151 -7.19 9.00 -9.32
CA LYS A 151 -7.83 10.05 -8.51
C LYS A 151 -8.97 10.74 -9.27
N ALA A 152 -8.80 11.00 -10.56
CA ALA A 152 -9.79 11.71 -11.36
C ALA A 152 -10.98 10.83 -11.80
N GLU A 153 -10.73 9.56 -12.13
CA GLU A 153 -11.73 8.69 -12.78
C GLU A 153 -12.30 7.64 -11.82
N VAL A 154 -11.47 7.02 -10.98
CA VAL A 154 -11.88 5.88 -10.13
C VAL A 154 -12.41 6.34 -8.77
N GLN A 155 -11.76 7.32 -8.14
CA GLN A 155 -12.16 7.78 -6.79
C GLN A 155 -13.58 8.36 -6.72
N PRO A 156 -14.06 9.17 -7.70
CA PRO A 156 -15.44 9.64 -7.69
C PRO A 156 -16.46 8.50 -7.78
N ILE A 157 -16.19 7.50 -8.62
CA ILE A 157 -17.06 6.31 -8.77
C ILE A 157 -17.14 5.55 -7.44
N LEU A 158 -16.01 5.34 -6.76
CA LEU A 158 -15.98 4.70 -5.44
C LEU A 158 -16.78 5.50 -4.40
N ALA A 159 -16.68 6.84 -4.41
CA ALA A 159 -17.45 7.69 -3.52
C ALA A 159 -18.96 7.60 -3.78
N GLU A 160 -19.37 7.54 -5.05
CA GLU A 160 -20.76 7.38 -5.45
C GLU A 160 -21.30 5.99 -5.07
N GLN A 161 -20.54 4.92 -5.33
CA GLN A 161 -20.88 3.57 -4.90
C GLN A 161 -21.06 3.50 -3.38
N ALA A 162 -20.16 4.11 -2.60
CA ALA A 162 -20.29 4.17 -1.15
C ALA A 162 -21.56 4.94 -0.70
N ALA A 163 -21.94 5.99 -1.43
CA ALA A 163 -23.19 6.73 -1.16
C ALA A 163 -24.43 5.90 -1.49
N LEU A 164 -24.44 5.17 -2.61
CA LEU A 164 -25.51 4.25 -2.99
C LEU A 164 -25.65 3.11 -1.98
N ASP A 165 -24.53 2.51 -1.55
CA ASP A 165 -24.53 1.44 -0.55
C ASP A 165 -25.11 1.91 0.79
N ARG A 166 -24.74 3.12 1.24
CA ARG A 166 -25.33 3.73 2.43
C ARG A 166 -26.83 3.91 2.26
N ARG A 167 -27.28 4.44 1.11
CA ARG A 167 -28.70 4.65 0.81
C ARG A 167 -29.49 3.33 0.80
N LEU A 168 -28.97 2.33 0.10
CA LEU A 168 -29.55 1.00 0.00
C LEU A 168 -29.71 0.37 1.40
N LYS A 169 -28.65 0.33 2.20
CA LYS A 169 -28.67 -0.30 3.53
C LYS A 169 -29.50 0.49 4.54
N GLN A 170 -29.24 1.79 4.68
CA GLN A 170 -29.81 2.58 5.78
C GLN A 170 -31.24 3.05 5.50
N GLN A 171 -31.61 3.29 4.25
CA GLN A 171 -32.94 3.80 3.92
C GLN A 171 -33.84 2.69 3.41
N ILE A 172 -33.41 1.94 2.39
CA ILE A 172 -34.30 1.00 1.70
C ILE A 172 -34.43 -0.30 2.49
N GLU A 173 -33.34 -1.01 2.76
CA GLU A 173 -33.38 -2.32 3.43
C GLU A 173 -33.89 -2.21 4.87
N ALA A 174 -33.52 -1.14 5.59
CA ALA A 174 -34.06 -0.85 6.91
C ALA A 174 -35.58 -0.61 6.89
N GLN A 175 -36.10 0.15 5.92
CA GLN A 175 -37.55 0.37 5.78
C GLN A 175 -38.28 -0.90 5.38
N MET A 176 -37.73 -1.69 4.46
CA MET A 176 -38.29 -2.99 4.08
C MET A 176 -38.39 -3.91 5.30
N LEU A 177 -37.35 -3.97 6.13
CA LEU A 177 -37.37 -4.76 7.37
C LEU A 177 -38.47 -4.27 8.32
N LYS A 178 -38.63 -2.95 8.47
CA LYS A 178 -39.69 -2.35 9.30
C LYS A 178 -41.09 -2.70 8.78
N VAL A 179 -41.33 -2.61 7.47
CA VAL A 179 -42.60 -2.99 6.84
C VAL A 179 -42.87 -4.49 7.00
N ARG A 180 -41.87 -5.36 6.80
CA ARG A 180 -41.99 -6.82 7.05
C ARG A 180 -42.37 -7.12 8.49
N TYR A 181 -41.75 -6.42 9.45
CA TYR A 181 -42.06 -6.56 10.87
C TYR A 181 -43.50 -6.11 11.18
N GLN A 182 -43.90 -4.93 10.70
CA GLN A 182 -45.28 -4.41 10.88
C GLN A 182 -46.32 -5.36 10.30
N ARG A 183 -46.08 -5.89 9.10
CA ARG A 183 -46.97 -6.87 8.46
C ARG A 183 -47.07 -8.16 9.29
N ARG A 184 -45.93 -8.69 9.75
CA ARG A 184 -45.90 -9.91 10.59
C ARG A 184 -46.67 -9.70 11.90
N LYS A 185 -46.45 -8.57 12.59
CA LYS A 185 -47.15 -8.22 13.83
C LYS A 185 -48.66 -8.09 13.61
N LEU A 186 -49.09 -7.48 12.50
CA LEU A 186 -50.49 -7.33 12.16
C LEU A 186 -51.16 -8.68 11.90
N MET A 187 -50.52 -9.54 11.10
CA MET A 187 -51.04 -10.89 10.80
C MET A 187 -51.10 -11.80 12.03
N ALA A 188 -50.24 -11.59 13.03
CA ALA A 188 -50.27 -12.32 14.29
C ALA A 188 -51.47 -11.96 15.19
N ALA A 189 -52.21 -10.88 14.89
CA ALA A 189 -53.36 -10.44 15.69
C ALA A 189 -54.65 -11.27 15.47
N GLY A 190 -54.64 -12.26 14.56
CA GLY A 190 -55.73 -13.21 14.37
C GLY A 190 -56.89 -12.70 13.48
N PRO A 191 -58.12 -13.21 13.62
CA PRO A 191 -59.21 -13.00 12.64
C PRO A 191 -59.75 -11.56 12.52
N ALA A 192 -59.36 -10.64 13.40
CA ALA A 192 -59.73 -9.22 13.36
C ALA A 192 -58.70 -8.33 12.64
N VAL A 193 -57.94 -8.87 11.68
CA VAL A 193 -56.93 -8.14 10.92
C VAL A 193 -57.56 -7.07 10.04
N ASP A 194 -57.04 -5.85 10.15
CA ASP A 194 -57.36 -4.73 9.26
C ASP A 194 -56.76 -4.97 7.86
N GLN A 195 -57.59 -5.47 6.94
CA GLN A 195 -57.17 -5.78 5.57
C GLN A 195 -56.70 -4.54 4.80
N ALA A 196 -57.26 -3.35 5.07
CA ALA A 196 -56.85 -2.13 4.41
C ALA A 196 -55.39 -1.77 4.77
N LYS A 197 -55.00 -1.94 6.03
CA LYS A 197 -53.60 -1.78 6.47
C LYS A 197 -52.65 -2.80 5.83
N VAL A 198 -53.09 -4.04 5.63
CA VAL A 198 -52.29 -5.06 4.93
C VAL A 198 -52.01 -4.64 3.49
N VAL A 199 -53.03 -4.16 2.77
CA VAL A 199 -52.89 -3.67 1.39
C VAL A 199 -51.91 -2.49 1.32
N GLN A 200 -52.02 -1.52 2.23
CA GLN A 200 -51.09 -0.38 2.30
C GLN A 200 -49.63 -0.82 2.54
N LEU A 201 -49.41 -1.78 3.45
CA LEU A 201 -48.06 -2.30 3.71
C LEU A 201 -47.49 -3.06 2.51
N ASN A 202 -48.32 -3.75 1.73
CA ASN A 202 -47.89 -4.43 0.52
C ASN A 202 -47.54 -3.43 -0.59
N GLN A 203 -48.37 -2.41 -0.82
CA GLN A 203 -48.05 -1.32 -1.75
C GLN A 203 -46.74 -0.64 -1.38
N ARG A 204 -46.54 -0.33 -0.09
CA ARG A 204 -45.28 0.24 0.38
C ARG A 204 -44.09 -0.70 0.18
N MET A 205 -44.28 -2.01 0.31
CA MET A 205 -43.24 -3.00 0.02
C MET A 205 -42.87 -2.98 -1.46
N GLU A 206 -43.85 -2.98 -2.35
CA GLU A 206 -43.64 -2.95 -3.81
C GLU A 206 -42.89 -1.68 -4.24
N GLU A 207 -43.25 -0.51 -3.66
CA GLU A 207 -42.51 0.74 -3.86
C GLU A 207 -41.04 0.63 -3.44
N LEU A 208 -40.77 0.06 -2.27
CA LEU A 208 -39.41 -0.12 -1.75
C LEU A 208 -38.62 -1.13 -2.58
N GLU A 209 -39.26 -2.19 -3.07
CA GLU A 209 -38.65 -3.17 -3.96
C GLU A 209 -38.29 -2.56 -5.31
N ALA A 210 -39.15 -1.70 -5.87
CA ALA A 210 -38.85 -0.95 -7.08
C ALA A 210 -37.66 0.00 -6.89
N GLN A 211 -37.62 0.75 -5.78
CA GLN A 211 -36.48 1.63 -5.46
C GLN A 211 -35.19 0.83 -5.24
N ARG A 212 -35.28 -0.31 -4.53
CA ARG A 212 -34.15 -1.23 -4.33
C ARG A 212 -33.58 -1.69 -5.67
N LYS A 213 -34.45 -2.12 -6.59
CA LYS A 213 -34.07 -2.57 -7.93
C LYS A 213 -33.34 -1.46 -8.69
N GLN A 214 -33.86 -0.24 -8.69
CA GLN A 214 -33.22 0.91 -9.33
C GLN A 214 -31.81 1.20 -8.76
N LEU A 215 -31.64 1.16 -7.43
CA LEU A 215 -30.33 1.38 -6.81
C LEU A 215 -29.32 0.28 -7.15
N LEU A 216 -29.78 -0.98 -7.23
CA LEU A 216 -28.94 -2.10 -7.65
C LEU A 216 -28.50 -1.95 -9.11
N GLU A 217 -29.41 -1.59 -10.01
CA GLU A 217 -29.08 -1.32 -11.42
C GLU A 217 -28.08 -0.16 -11.56
N GLN A 218 -28.18 0.88 -10.72
CA GLN A 218 -27.18 1.97 -10.67
C GLN A 218 -25.82 1.48 -10.18
N SER A 219 -25.80 0.67 -9.11
CA SER A 219 -24.57 0.08 -8.57
C SER A 219 -23.86 -0.83 -9.58
N ASP A 220 -24.62 -1.62 -10.34
CA ASP A 220 -24.09 -2.50 -11.39
C ASP A 220 -23.46 -1.67 -12.52
N ARG A 221 -24.10 -0.57 -12.93
CA ARG A 221 -23.56 0.35 -13.95
C ARG A 221 -22.25 0.98 -13.50
N LEU A 222 -22.21 1.53 -12.29
CA LEU A 222 -20.98 2.13 -11.74
C LEU A 222 -19.88 1.09 -11.56
N SER A 223 -20.23 -0.16 -11.20
CA SER A 223 -19.27 -1.25 -11.10
C SER A 223 -18.64 -1.57 -12.46
N ALA A 224 -19.45 -1.60 -13.52
CA ALA A 224 -18.95 -1.80 -14.88
C ALA A 224 -18.10 -0.62 -15.37
N GLU A 225 -18.48 0.62 -15.05
CA GLU A 225 -17.71 1.83 -15.37
C GLU A 225 -16.35 1.83 -14.65
N ARG A 226 -16.35 1.57 -13.34
CA ARG A 226 -15.14 1.43 -12.53
C ARG A 226 -14.20 0.39 -13.12
N GLN A 227 -14.71 -0.81 -13.45
CA GLN A 227 -13.89 -1.88 -14.00
C GLN A 227 -13.25 -1.48 -15.34
N ARG A 228 -13.97 -0.73 -16.18
CA ARG A 228 -13.43 -0.21 -17.45
C ARG A 228 -12.32 0.80 -17.19
N ALA A 229 -12.54 1.78 -16.32
CA ALA A 229 -11.54 2.79 -15.96
C ALA A 229 -10.29 2.14 -15.34
N GLU A 230 -10.47 1.19 -14.40
CA GLU A 230 -9.35 0.46 -13.79
C GLU A 230 -8.57 -0.36 -14.83
N ASN A 231 -9.25 -1.07 -15.74
CA ASN A 231 -8.57 -1.84 -16.78
C ASN A 231 -7.80 -0.94 -17.76
N ASP A 232 -8.39 0.20 -18.14
CA ASP A 232 -7.76 1.18 -19.01
C ASP A 232 -6.49 1.76 -18.38
N ILE A 233 -6.54 2.14 -17.10
CA ILE A 233 -5.39 2.64 -16.36
C ILE A 233 -4.33 1.54 -16.19
N ARG A 234 -4.74 0.31 -15.87
CA ARG A 234 -3.83 -0.84 -15.67
C ARG A 234 -3.16 -1.32 -16.97
N SER A 235 -3.67 -0.92 -18.13
CA SER A 235 -3.02 -1.21 -19.42
C SER A 235 -1.70 -0.47 -19.61
N ASN A 236 -1.45 0.58 -18.82
CA ASN A 236 -0.18 1.30 -18.82
C ASN A 236 0.81 0.58 -17.91
N VAL A 237 1.89 0.09 -18.50
CA VAL A 237 2.84 -0.81 -17.84
C VAL A 237 4.27 -0.34 -18.02
N ALA A 238 5.10 -0.66 -17.03
CA ALA A 238 6.55 -0.61 -17.16
C ALA A 238 7.10 -2.04 -17.23
N VAL A 239 7.93 -2.32 -18.22
CA VAL A 239 8.60 -3.60 -18.39
C VAL A 239 10.00 -3.51 -17.81
N PHE A 240 10.29 -4.36 -16.84
CA PHE A 240 11.60 -4.48 -16.21
C PHE A 240 12.24 -5.82 -16.51
N VAL A 241 13.57 -5.86 -16.44
CA VAL A 241 14.38 -7.07 -16.58
C VAL A 241 15.18 -7.27 -15.30
N ASP A 242 15.15 -8.47 -14.73
CA ASP A 242 15.95 -8.79 -13.53
C ASP A 242 17.40 -9.19 -13.87
N SER A 243 18.20 -9.51 -12.84
CA SER A 243 19.61 -9.90 -12.99
C SER A 243 19.85 -11.18 -13.80
N VAL A 244 18.82 -11.99 -14.02
CA VAL A 244 18.89 -13.24 -14.79
C VAL A 244 18.17 -13.13 -16.14
N GLY A 245 17.78 -11.92 -16.54
CA GLY A 245 17.19 -11.64 -17.85
C GLY A 245 15.68 -11.88 -17.94
N ARG A 246 14.98 -12.08 -16.82
CA ARG A 246 13.52 -12.30 -16.84
C ARG A 246 12.78 -10.98 -16.96
N GLU A 247 11.88 -10.91 -17.93
CA GLU A 247 11.03 -9.75 -18.13
C GLU A 247 9.81 -9.79 -17.21
N LYS A 248 9.50 -8.64 -16.60
CA LYS A 248 8.32 -8.45 -15.77
C LYS A 248 7.63 -7.16 -16.16
N SER A 249 6.44 -7.31 -16.74
CA SER A 249 5.52 -6.19 -16.96
C SER A 249 4.76 -5.89 -15.66
N MET A 250 4.73 -4.61 -15.28
CA MET A 250 4.08 -4.12 -14.06
C MET A 250 3.19 -2.92 -14.38
N PRO A 251 1.89 -2.97 -14.02
CA PRO A 251 1.02 -1.81 -14.14
C PRO A 251 1.57 -0.63 -13.36
N LEU A 252 1.63 0.56 -13.98
CA LEU A 252 2.16 1.77 -13.34
C LEU A 252 1.39 2.15 -12.08
N VAL A 253 0.09 1.86 -12.04
CA VAL A 253 -0.77 2.08 -10.87
C VAL A 253 -0.39 1.21 -9.67
N ASP A 254 0.24 0.05 -9.89
CA ASP A 254 0.70 -0.83 -8.82
C ASP A 254 2.09 -0.46 -8.29
N ILE A 255 2.80 0.45 -8.99
CA ILE A 255 4.11 0.98 -8.60
C ILE A 255 3.90 2.25 -7.76
N VAL A 256 4.47 2.26 -6.57
CA VAL A 256 4.44 3.45 -5.70
C VAL A 256 5.50 4.44 -6.16
N ARG A 257 6.73 3.98 -6.36
CA ARG A 257 7.85 4.76 -6.88
C ARG A 257 8.92 3.85 -7.47
N GLY A 258 9.72 4.40 -8.38
CA GLY A 258 10.97 3.80 -8.82
C GLY A 258 12.12 4.80 -8.66
N TYR A 259 13.29 4.31 -8.29
CA TYR A 259 14.49 5.14 -8.13
C TYR A 259 15.78 4.34 -8.37
N CYS A 260 16.86 5.02 -8.76
CA CYS A 260 18.19 4.43 -8.96
C CYS A 260 19.13 4.88 -7.82
N PRO A 261 19.35 4.08 -6.76
CA PRO A 261 20.12 4.51 -5.59
C PRO A 261 21.60 4.80 -5.88
N THR A 262 22.15 4.16 -6.92
CA THR A 262 23.54 4.31 -7.40
C THR A 262 23.77 5.63 -8.13
N GLN A 263 22.75 6.20 -8.79
CA GLN A 263 22.83 7.52 -9.43
C GLN A 263 22.59 8.68 -8.46
N MET A 264 22.04 8.42 -7.27
CA MET A 264 21.66 9.47 -6.34
C MET A 264 22.88 10.15 -5.69
N SER A 265 22.92 11.48 -5.76
CA SER A 265 23.85 12.29 -4.96
C SER A 265 23.49 12.20 -3.47
N LEU A 266 24.46 12.51 -2.59
CA LEU A 266 24.23 12.52 -1.14
C LEU A 266 23.03 13.40 -0.73
N THR A 267 22.86 14.55 -1.39
CA THR A 267 21.73 15.45 -1.16
C THR A 267 20.40 14.81 -1.57
N GLN A 268 20.36 14.11 -2.71
CA GLN A 268 19.16 13.38 -3.15
C GLN A 268 18.82 12.24 -2.18
N LYS A 269 19.83 11.50 -1.68
CA LYS A 269 19.63 10.44 -0.68
C LYS A 269 19.05 10.99 0.62
N PHE A 270 19.58 12.13 1.09
CA PHE A 270 19.07 12.80 2.28
C PHE A 270 17.61 13.25 2.11
N TRP A 271 17.27 13.88 0.98
CA TRP A 271 15.89 14.30 0.72
C TRP A 271 14.94 13.11 0.59
N PHE A 272 15.37 12.05 -0.09
CA PHE A 272 14.61 10.80 -0.18
C PHE A 272 14.31 10.23 1.21
N TYR A 273 15.29 10.23 2.11
CA TYR A 273 15.14 9.80 3.50
C TYR A 273 14.09 10.64 4.25
N VAL A 274 14.16 11.97 4.16
CA VAL A 274 13.18 12.87 4.81
C VAL A 274 11.77 12.59 4.31
N VAL A 275 11.59 12.41 3.00
CA VAL A 275 10.29 12.05 2.39
C VAL A 275 9.79 10.70 2.94
N LYS A 276 10.67 9.71 3.09
CA LYS A 276 10.32 8.40 3.65
C LYS A 276 9.84 8.46 5.10
N VAL A 277 10.55 9.22 5.93
CA VAL A 277 10.16 9.43 7.33
C VAL A 277 8.84 10.18 7.41
N TRP A 278 8.65 11.21 6.59
CA TRP A 278 7.39 11.95 6.52
C TRP A 278 6.23 11.03 6.15
N GLU A 279 6.41 10.19 5.12
CA GLU A 279 5.41 9.23 4.70
C GLU A 279 5.04 8.23 5.80
N LEU A 280 6.02 7.75 6.57
CA LEU A 280 5.77 6.82 7.68
C LEU A 280 4.87 7.43 8.76
N ILE A 281 5.02 8.72 9.03
CA ILE A 281 4.28 9.41 10.10
C ILE A 281 2.88 9.80 9.62
N TRP A 282 2.73 10.22 8.36
CA TRP A 282 1.50 10.86 7.87
C TRP A 282 0.66 10.03 6.90
N THR A 283 1.16 8.91 6.38
CA THR A 283 0.44 8.11 5.39
C THR A 283 -0.14 6.84 6.01
N ASP A 284 -1.33 6.43 5.56
CA ASP A 284 -1.94 5.18 6.00
C ASP A 284 -1.02 3.97 5.71
N PRO A 285 -0.93 2.98 6.63
CA PRO A 285 -0.15 1.77 6.41
C PRO A 285 -0.60 1.06 5.13
N ARG A 286 0.30 0.93 4.16
CA ARG A 286 0.00 0.29 2.87
C ARG A 286 -0.35 -1.19 3.07
N GLU A 287 -1.20 -1.72 2.19
CA GLU A 287 -1.77 -3.08 2.30
C GLU A 287 -0.74 -4.23 2.20
N SER A 288 0.54 -3.95 1.94
CA SER A 288 1.63 -4.94 1.98
C SER A 288 1.89 -5.51 3.38
N ILE A 289 1.48 -4.81 4.45
CA ILE A 289 1.49 -5.37 5.82
C ILE A 289 0.29 -6.32 6.03
N ARG A 290 -0.78 -6.21 5.23
CA ARG A 290 -2.04 -6.95 5.40
C ARG A 290 -2.17 -8.21 4.54
N THR A 291 -1.38 -8.34 3.47
CA THR A 291 -1.52 -9.42 2.46
C THR A 291 -0.98 -10.79 2.91
N ALA A 292 -0.37 -10.89 4.10
CA ALA A 292 -0.16 -12.18 4.76
C ALA A 292 -1.43 -12.71 5.48
N GLY A 293 -2.51 -11.92 5.56
CA GLY A 293 -3.68 -12.24 6.37
C GLY A 293 -5.05 -11.74 5.88
N ARG A 294 -5.20 -11.36 4.60
CA ARG A 294 -6.53 -11.07 4.03
C ARG A 294 -6.97 -12.16 3.07
N SER A 295 -7.72 -13.09 3.65
CA SER A 295 -8.75 -13.98 3.09
C SER A 295 -9.00 -13.91 1.58
N LEU A 296 -8.89 -15.09 0.95
CA LEU A 296 -9.57 -15.47 -0.28
C LEU A 296 -11.00 -14.90 -0.34
N PRO A 297 -11.47 -14.41 -1.50
CA PRO A 297 -12.89 -14.16 -1.70
C PRO A 297 -13.63 -15.50 -1.68
N SER A 298 -14.30 -15.84 -0.58
CA SER A 298 -15.26 -16.94 -0.54
C SER A 298 -16.56 -16.50 -1.23
N SER A 299 -16.51 -16.38 -2.55
CA SER A 299 -17.67 -16.37 -3.42
C SER A 299 -17.56 -17.55 -4.39
N ALA A 300 -17.74 -18.76 -3.86
CA ALA A 300 -18.07 -19.93 -4.66
C ALA A 300 -19.57 -20.23 -4.43
N PRO A 301 -20.41 -20.30 -5.49
CA PRO A 301 -21.82 -20.60 -5.38
C PRO A 301 -22.05 -22.05 -4.95
N GLY A 302 -23.14 -22.25 -4.21
CA GLY A 302 -23.46 -23.48 -3.52
C GLY A 302 -23.56 -24.71 -4.42
N TRP A 303 -23.05 -25.82 -3.89
CA TRP A 303 -23.46 -27.16 -4.26
C TRP A 303 -24.12 -27.79 -3.04
N ARG A 304 -25.47 -27.85 -3.06
CA ARG A 304 -26.23 -28.88 -2.35
C ARG A 304 -26.63 -29.91 -3.38
N VAL A 305 -26.20 -31.16 -3.20
CA VAL A 305 -26.99 -32.33 -3.64
C VAL A 305 -26.80 -33.46 -2.63
N ARG A 306 -27.94 -33.81 -2.01
CA ARG A 306 -28.33 -35.00 -1.25
C ARG A 306 -27.56 -35.35 0.03
#